data_AF-A0A3D1R9P7-F1
#
_entry.id   AF-A0A3D1R9P7-F1
#
_cell.length_a   1.000
_cell.length_b   1.000
_cell.length_c   1.000
_cell.angle_alpha   90.00
_cell.angle_beta   90.00
_cell.angle_gamma   90.00
#
_symmetry.space_group_name_H-M   'P 1'
#
loop_
_entity.id
_entity.type
_entity.pdbx_description
1 polymer ?
#
loop_
_entity_poly.entity_id
_entity_poly.type
_entity_poly.pdbx_seq_one_letter_code
_entity_poly.pdbx_strand_id
1 'polypeptide(L)'
;GPLHTLAVDGGEPRPIKLGEELTLADGSQVKALRFLPHFTYDIAKKEARSLSDRPMNPALEIEVAGGSKRWLFAHMPGHDHGKAGPKLSYVYSPGGLSAETILAVSGAEGNVLVRRGEEDEIVPLAEASEIAGVRFGKLYAQARLEREPATASEEMKNPAVLLQVTDQGKSGSTLLIASKQDGVRLSNGSVLTFEARGDEVKAFRSYLSILDGQARREEVVAVNAPVRVGDWMLYQVNYDPNDPKYSGLEAVRDPGVTWVFAGFGFMFLGVVYMIYVAPRLRRREA
;
A
#
# COMPACT_ATOMS: atom_id res chain seq x y z
N GLY A 1 -5.00 -23.43 -22.42
CA GLY A 1 -3.87 -22.76 -21.72
C GLY A 1 -3.84 -21.29 -22.08
N PRO A 2 -3.12 -20.43 -21.34
CA PRO A 2 -3.01 -19.00 -21.63
C PRO A 2 -2.63 -18.72 -23.08
N LEU A 3 -3.26 -17.71 -23.67
CA LEU A 3 -2.94 -17.22 -24.99
C LEU A 3 -1.99 -16.03 -24.83
N HIS A 4 -0.82 -16.14 -25.45
CA HIS A 4 0.18 -15.08 -25.52
C HIS A 4 0.19 -14.54 -26.94
N THR A 5 0.08 -13.23 -27.08
CA THR A 5 0.06 -12.58 -28.40
C THR A 5 1.11 -11.48 -28.45
N LEU A 6 1.89 -11.46 -29.53
CA LEU A 6 2.95 -10.48 -29.77
C LEU A 6 2.65 -9.66 -31.03
N ALA A 7 2.86 -8.35 -30.96
CA ALA A 7 2.85 -7.47 -32.12
C ALA A 7 4.17 -6.69 -32.22
N VAL A 8 4.62 -6.46 -33.45
CA VAL A 8 5.90 -5.81 -33.79
C VAL A 8 5.61 -4.43 -34.35
N ASP A 9 6.11 -3.38 -33.72
CA ASP A 9 5.97 -1.99 -34.19
C ASP A 9 4.51 -1.60 -34.55
N GLY A 10 3.53 -2.17 -33.84
CA GLY A 10 2.09 -1.92 -34.09
C GLY A 10 1.49 -2.72 -35.25
N GLY A 11 2.22 -3.68 -35.84
CA GLY A 11 1.73 -4.62 -36.82
C GLY A 11 0.76 -5.67 -36.24
N GLU A 12 0.28 -6.58 -37.09
CA GLU A 12 -0.74 -7.56 -36.69
C GLU A 12 -0.27 -8.45 -35.52
N PRO A 13 -1.08 -8.57 -34.45
CA PRO A 13 -0.79 -9.45 -33.33
C PRO A 13 -0.79 -10.93 -33.75
N ARG A 14 0.26 -11.66 -33.40
CA ARG A 14 0.38 -13.10 -33.67
C ARG A 14 0.47 -13.90 -32.38
N PRO A 15 -0.23 -15.04 -32.28
CA PRO A 15 -0.13 -15.91 -31.12
C PRO A 15 1.25 -16.58 -31.07
N ILE A 16 1.76 -16.84 -29.87
CA ILE A 16 3.00 -17.57 -29.63
C ILE A 16 2.85 -18.49 -28.42
N LYS A 17 3.35 -19.72 -28.50
CA LYS A 17 3.42 -20.64 -27.36
C LYS A 17 4.81 -20.59 -26.72
N LEU A 18 4.89 -20.97 -25.44
CA LEU A 18 6.19 -21.14 -24.79
C LEU A 18 7.02 -22.19 -25.54
N GLY A 19 8.28 -21.87 -25.80
CA GLY A 19 9.21 -22.66 -26.60
C GLY A 19 9.13 -22.42 -28.11
N GLU A 20 8.10 -21.74 -28.60
CA GLU A 20 7.89 -21.48 -30.03
C GLU A 20 8.69 -20.26 -30.50
N GLU A 21 9.09 -20.29 -31.77
CA GLU A 21 9.75 -19.20 -32.48
C GLU A 21 8.79 -18.54 -33.46
N LEU A 22 8.76 -17.21 -33.45
CA LEU A 22 7.94 -16.38 -34.31
C LEU A 22 8.85 -15.52 -35.19
N THR A 23 8.65 -15.58 -36.50
CA THR A 23 9.25 -14.64 -37.44
C THR A 23 8.45 -13.34 -37.47
N LEU A 24 9.12 -12.24 -37.14
CA LEU A 24 8.59 -10.89 -37.15
C LEU A 24 8.54 -10.33 -38.58
N ALA A 25 7.80 -9.22 -38.75
CA ALA A 25 7.60 -8.58 -40.06
C ALA A 25 8.91 -8.04 -40.68
N ASP A 26 9.88 -7.68 -39.85
CA ASP A 26 11.23 -7.24 -40.26
C ASP A 26 12.19 -8.42 -40.54
N GLY A 27 11.71 -9.66 -40.45
CA GLY A 27 12.50 -10.88 -40.62
C GLY A 27 13.25 -11.35 -39.37
N SER A 28 13.22 -10.57 -38.28
CA SER A 28 13.80 -10.97 -36.99
C SER A 28 13.06 -12.18 -36.41
N GLN A 29 13.76 -13.03 -35.65
CA GLN A 29 13.13 -14.13 -34.91
C GLN A 29 13.01 -13.82 -33.43
N VAL A 30 11.89 -14.24 -32.83
CA VAL A 30 11.63 -14.15 -31.40
C VAL A 30 11.17 -15.49 -30.86
N LYS A 31 11.77 -15.93 -29.76
CA LYS A 31 11.38 -17.15 -29.05
C LYS A 31 10.74 -16.82 -27.72
N ALA A 32 9.59 -17.40 -27.41
CA ALA A 32 9.02 -17.30 -26.08
C ALA A 32 9.69 -18.30 -25.13
N LEU A 33 10.33 -17.82 -24.07
CA LEU A 33 11.10 -18.67 -23.15
C LEU A 33 10.29 -19.08 -21.92
N ARG A 34 9.76 -18.08 -21.21
CA ARG A 34 9.19 -18.28 -19.88
C ARG A 34 8.05 -17.32 -19.62
N PHE A 35 6.99 -17.79 -18.98
CA PHE A 35 5.88 -16.97 -18.52
C PHE A 35 5.87 -16.86 -17.00
N LEU A 36 5.62 -15.66 -16.48
CA LEU A 36 5.40 -15.39 -15.06
C LEU A 36 4.07 -14.65 -14.87
N PRO A 37 3.05 -15.26 -14.24
CA PRO A 37 1.74 -14.63 -14.05
C PRO A 37 1.77 -13.44 -13.07
N HIS A 38 2.65 -13.46 -12.08
CA HIS A 38 2.83 -12.35 -11.14
C HIS A 38 4.31 -12.01 -11.02
N PHE A 39 4.84 -11.36 -12.06
CA PHE A 39 6.25 -11.03 -12.14
C PHE A 39 6.71 -10.18 -10.96
N THR A 40 7.79 -10.64 -10.32
CA THR A 40 8.64 -9.87 -9.42
C THR A 40 10.11 -10.16 -9.72
N TYR A 41 10.99 -9.23 -9.37
CA TYR A 41 12.43 -9.42 -9.49
C TYR A 41 13.08 -9.44 -8.10
N ASP A 42 13.80 -10.50 -7.77
CA ASP A 42 14.63 -10.58 -6.57
C ASP A 42 15.98 -9.93 -6.87
N ILE A 43 16.20 -8.72 -6.33
CA ILE A 43 17.41 -7.93 -6.59
C ILE A 43 18.66 -8.61 -6.02
N ALA A 44 18.54 -9.27 -4.86
CA ALA A 44 19.67 -9.92 -4.20
C ALA A 44 20.14 -11.15 -5.00
N LYS A 45 19.19 -11.92 -5.56
CA LYS A 45 19.46 -13.12 -6.35
C LYS A 45 19.60 -12.86 -7.85
N LYS A 46 19.28 -11.64 -8.29
CA LYS A 46 19.21 -11.24 -9.71
C LYS A 46 18.30 -12.16 -10.52
N GLU A 47 17.16 -12.53 -9.95
CA GLU A 47 16.28 -13.57 -10.50
C GLU A 47 14.83 -13.07 -10.66
N ALA A 48 14.25 -13.33 -11.83
CA ALA A 48 12.82 -13.14 -12.06
C ALA A 48 12.04 -14.36 -11.54
N ARG A 49 10.98 -14.11 -10.75
CA ARG A 49 10.10 -15.15 -10.19
C ARG A 49 8.64 -14.71 -10.20
N SER A 50 7.74 -15.66 -10.01
CA SER A 50 6.32 -15.37 -9.76
C SER A 50 6.05 -15.32 -8.26
N LEU A 51 5.31 -14.31 -7.79
CA LEU A 51 4.81 -14.27 -6.40
C LEU A 51 3.59 -15.18 -6.18
N SER A 52 2.84 -15.46 -7.24
CA SER A 52 1.63 -16.28 -7.20
C SER A 52 1.30 -16.82 -8.59
N ASP A 53 0.39 -17.79 -8.67
CA ASP A 53 -0.13 -18.30 -9.96
C ASP A 53 -1.22 -17.41 -10.57
N ARG A 54 -1.69 -16.40 -9.83
CA ARG A 54 -2.68 -15.43 -10.33
C ARG A 54 -2.02 -14.44 -11.30
N PRO A 55 -2.64 -14.13 -12.45
CA PRO A 55 -2.09 -13.23 -13.47
C PRO A 55 -2.19 -11.75 -13.07
N MET A 56 -1.54 -11.35 -11.96
CA MET A 56 -1.60 -9.98 -11.43
C MET A 56 -0.63 -9.02 -12.13
N ASN A 57 0.51 -9.52 -12.61
CA ASN A 57 1.47 -8.78 -13.42
C ASN A 57 2.09 -9.73 -14.45
N PRO A 58 1.33 -10.10 -15.50
CA PRO A 58 1.76 -11.12 -16.44
C PRO A 58 2.95 -10.62 -17.26
N ALA A 59 4.04 -11.40 -17.24
CA ALA A 59 5.25 -11.11 -18.00
C ALA A 59 5.70 -12.32 -18.82
N LEU A 60 6.18 -12.04 -20.03
CA LEU A 60 6.74 -13.04 -20.94
C LEU A 60 8.22 -12.73 -21.18
N GLU A 61 9.08 -13.68 -20.86
CA GLU A 61 10.49 -13.65 -21.24
C GLU A 61 10.60 -14.14 -22.67
N ILE A 62 11.28 -13.34 -23.49
CA ILE A 62 11.56 -13.66 -24.87
C ILE A 62 13.05 -13.58 -25.15
N GLU A 63 13.47 -14.31 -26.17
CA GLU A 63 14.79 -14.19 -26.79
C GLU A 63 14.63 -13.65 -28.21
N VAL A 64 15.39 -12.61 -28.55
CA VAL A 64 15.35 -11.98 -29.88
C VAL A 64 16.65 -12.32 -30.63
N ALA A 65 16.58 -12.33 -31.96
CA ALA A 65 17.71 -12.54 -32.85
C ALA A 65 19.01 -11.87 -32.34
N GLY A 66 20.07 -12.67 -32.18
CA GLY A 66 21.31 -12.26 -31.51
C GLY A 66 21.43 -12.71 -30.04
N GLY A 67 20.46 -13.47 -29.53
CA GLY A 67 20.52 -14.10 -28.19
C GLY A 67 20.18 -13.16 -27.03
N SER A 68 19.66 -11.98 -27.31
CA SER A 68 19.30 -11.01 -26.27
C SER A 68 17.97 -11.42 -25.62
N LYS A 69 17.97 -11.61 -24.30
CA LYS A 69 16.76 -11.88 -23.52
C LYS A 69 16.15 -10.59 -22.99
N ARG A 70 14.82 -10.47 -23.05
CA ARG A 70 14.08 -9.36 -22.44
C ARG A 70 12.70 -9.79 -21.96
N TRP A 71 12.17 -9.03 -21.02
CA TRP A 71 10.81 -9.19 -20.49
C TRP A 71 9.84 -8.24 -21.19
N LEU A 72 8.68 -8.77 -21.55
CA LEU A 72 7.51 -8.02 -22.00
C LEU A 72 6.40 -8.11 -20.95
N PHE A 73 5.68 -7.01 -20.72
CA PHE A 73 4.67 -6.90 -19.67
C PHE A 73 3.28 -6.59 -20.22
N ALA A 74 2.27 -7.38 -19.84
CA ALA A 74 0.91 -7.24 -20.36
C ALA A 74 0.24 -5.92 -19.91
N HIS A 75 0.56 -5.43 -18.70
CA HIS A 75 0.03 -4.16 -18.18
C HIS A 75 0.81 -2.93 -18.65
N MET A 76 1.92 -3.11 -19.38
CA MET A 76 2.68 -2.02 -19.98
C MET A 76 3.04 -2.36 -21.44
N PRO A 77 2.05 -2.43 -22.35
CA PRO A 77 2.30 -2.79 -23.75
C PRO A 77 3.29 -1.83 -24.40
N GLY A 78 4.35 -2.36 -25.00
CA GLY A 78 5.39 -1.56 -25.67
C GLY A 78 6.43 -0.95 -24.72
N HIS A 79 6.36 -1.20 -23.40
CA HIS A 79 7.52 -1.06 -22.52
C HIS A 79 8.34 -2.35 -22.59
N ASP A 80 9.55 -2.24 -23.13
CA ASP A 80 10.57 -3.26 -23.03
C ASP A 80 11.83 -2.68 -22.39
N HIS A 81 12.66 -3.54 -21.82
CA HIS A 81 13.96 -3.17 -21.25
C HIS A 81 15.14 -3.51 -22.19
N GLY A 82 14.85 -3.77 -23.47
CA GLY A 82 15.85 -4.13 -24.47
C GLY A 82 16.57 -2.89 -25.00
N LYS A 83 17.90 -2.93 -25.07
CA LYS A 83 18.69 -1.84 -25.68
C LYS A 83 18.78 -1.92 -27.21
N ALA A 84 18.32 -3.01 -27.83
CA ALA A 84 18.44 -3.26 -29.26
C ALA A 84 17.32 -4.18 -29.78
N GLY A 85 16.86 -3.95 -31.01
CA GLY A 85 15.85 -4.73 -31.71
C GLY A 85 14.48 -4.03 -31.83
N PRO A 86 13.51 -4.67 -32.50
CA PRO A 86 12.20 -4.08 -32.74
C PRO A 86 11.40 -3.87 -31.45
N LYS A 87 10.46 -2.92 -31.46
CA LYS A 87 9.59 -2.66 -30.33
C LYS A 87 8.45 -3.66 -30.32
N LEU A 88 8.31 -4.37 -29.21
CA LEU A 88 7.33 -5.45 -29.08
C LEU A 88 6.22 -5.07 -28.10
N SER A 89 4.98 -5.30 -28.49
CA SER A 89 3.83 -5.26 -27.59
C SER A 89 3.40 -6.69 -27.25
N TYR A 90 3.03 -6.90 -25.98
CA TYR A 90 2.61 -8.19 -25.46
C TYR A 90 1.21 -8.07 -24.88
N VAL A 91 0.33 -8.96 -25.31
CA VAL A 91 -1.01 -9.14 -24.76
C VAL A 91 -1.10 -10.53 -24.15
N TYR A 92 -1.51 -10.56 -22.88
CA TYR A 92 -1.83 -11.79 -22.16
C TYR A 92 -3.33 -11.97 -22.09
N SER A 93 -3.83 -13.13 -22.51
CA SER A 93 -5.20 -13.56 -22.23
C SER A 93 -5.17 -14.80 -21.32
N PRO A 94 -5.78 -14.74 -20.12
CA PRO A 94 -5.85 -15.89 -19.22
C PRO A 94 -6.64 -17.01 -19.89
N GLY A 95 -5.94 -18.05 -20.30
CA GLY A 95 -6.52 -19.20 -20.95
C GLY A 95 -6.91 -20.25 -19.92
N GLY A 96 -8.03 -20.90 -20.16
CA GLY A 96 -8.78 -21.59 -19.11
C GLY A 96 -10.05 -20.85 -18.72
N LEU A 97 -10.26 -19.63 -19.22
CA LEU A 97 -11.61 -19.21 -19.57
C LEU A 97 -12.02 -20.05 -20.79
N SER A 98 -12.59 -21.24 -20.56
CA SER A 98 -13.64 -21.72 -21.47
C SER A 98 -14.87 -20.83 -21.25
N ALA A 99 -14.69 -19.53 -21.42
CA ALA A 99 -15.83 -18.69 -21.59
C ALA A 99 -16.38 -19.10 -22.95
N GLU A 100 -17.62 -19.58 -22.99
CA GLU A 100 -18.36 -19.72 -24.26
C GLU A 100 -18.32 -18.41 -25.06
N THR A 101 -17.98 -17.28 -24.43
CA THR A 101 -17.81 -15.98 -25.05
C THR A 101 -16.66 -15.18 -24.43
N ILE A 102 -15.69 -14.75 -25.24
CA ILE A 102 -14.67 -13.74 -24.91
C ILE A 102 -15.16 -12.39 -25.45
N LEU A 103 -15.04 -11.33 -24.64
CA LEU A 103 -15.31 -9.96 -25.04
C LEU A 103 -14.01 -9.15 -24.98
N ALA A 104 -13.53 -8.65 -26.12
CA ALA A 104 -12.40 -7.74 -26.20
C ALA A 104 -12.88 -6.36 -26.68
N VAL A 105 -12.66 -5.32 -25.87
CA VAL A 105 -13.17 -3.96 -26.13
C VAL A 105 -12.07 -3.13 -26.80
N SER A 106 -12.35 -2.56 -27.98
CA SER A 106 -11.48 -1.59 -28.64
C SER A 106 -11.99 -0.17 -28.42
N GLY A 107 -11.29 0.59 -27.58
CA GLY A 107 -11.62 1.99 -27.34
C GLY A 107 -11.37 2.91 -28.55
N ALA A 108 -10.41 2.57 -29.41
CA ALA A 108 -10.05 3.39 -30.57
C ALA A 108 -11.05 3.24 -31.73
N GLU A 109 -11.56 2.02 -31.93
CA GLU A 109 -12.49 1.71 -33.01
C GLU A 109 -13.96 1.78 -32.57
N GLY A 110 -14.21 1.92 -31.26
CA GLY A 110 -15.57 2.00 -30.71
C GLY A 110 -16.36 0.72 -30.92
N ASN A 111 -15.71 -0.44 -30.79
CA ASN A 111 -16.33 -1.75 -31.00
C ASN A 111 -15.91 -2.77 -29.92
N VAL A 112 -16.63 -3.89 -29.88
CA VAL A 112 -16.36 -5.05 -29.04
C VAL A 112 -16.27 -6.26 -29.96
N LEU A 113 -15.12 -6.93 -29.91
CA LEU A 113 -14.96 -8.25 -30.49
C LEU A 113 -15.56 -9.28 -29.53
N VAL A 114 -16.58 -9.99 -30.00
CA VAL A 114 -17.24 -11.09 -29.32
C VAL A 114 -16.75 -12.39 -29.96
N ARG A 115 -15.95 -13.17 -29.24
CA ARG A 115 -15.45 -14.46 -29.72
C ARG A 115 -16.16 -15.61 -29.02
N ARG A 116 -16.86 -16.45 -29.77
CA ARG A 116 -17.54 -17.66 -29.26
C ARG A 116 -16.94 -18.90 -29.89
N GLY A 117 -16.05 -19.58 -29.16
CA GLY A 117 -15.27 -20.67 -29.74
C GLY A 117 -14.35 -20.17 -30.85
N GLU A 118 -14.61 -20.57 -32.10
CA GLU A 118 -13.88 -20.15 -33.31
C GLU A 118 -14.57 -19.03 -34.10
N GLU A 119 -15.79 -18.63 -33.71
CA GLU A 119 -16.54 -17.55 -34.38
C GLU A 119 -16.24 -16.18 -33.74
N ASP A 120 -15.99 -15.19 -34.58
CA ASP A 120 -15.74 -13.80 -34.21
C ASP A 120 -16.86 -12.90 -34.76
N GLU A 121 -17.44 -12.08 -33.88
CA GLU A 121 -18.43 -11.05 -34.21
C GLU A 121 -17.94 -9.69 -33.70
N ILE A 122 -18.06 -8.66 -34.54
CA ILE A 122 -17.74 -7.28 -34.16
C ILE A 122 -19.05 -6.54 -33.91
N VAL A 123 -19.24 -6.08 -32.67
CA VAL A 123 -20.44 -5.34 -32.25
C VAL A 123 -20.04 -3.90 -31.91
N PRO A 124 -20.79 -2.88 -32.34
CA PRO A 124 -20.54 -1.49 -31.93
C PRO A 124 -20.59 -1.32 -30.40
N LEU A 125 -19.60 -0.63 -29.85
CA LEU A 125 -19.56 -0.28 -28.44
C LEU A 125 -20.45 0.95 -28.22
N ALA A 126 -21.55 0.79 -27.49
CA ALA A 126 -22.48 1.86 -27.18
C ALA A 126 -22.73 1.94 -25.66
N GLU A 127 -23.01 3.15 -25.16
CA GLU A 127 -23.39 3.33 -23.76
C GLU A 127 -24.71 2.61 -23.46
N ALA A 128 -24.81 2.05 -22.25
CA ALA A 128 -25.98 1.30 -21.80
C ALA A 128 -26.35 0.08 -22.68
N SER A 129 -25.43 -0.38 -23.55
CA SER A 129 -25.65 -1.57 -24.37
C SER A 129 -25.47 -2.85 -23.57
N GLU A 130 -26.04 -3.95 -24.07
CA GLU A 130 -25.80 -5.28 -23.54
C GLU A 130 -25.24 -6.16 -24.65
N ILE A 131 -24.01 -6.65 -24.47
CA ILE A 131 -23.31 -7.48 -25.46
C ILE A 131 -22.93 -8.77 -24.76
N ALA A 132 -23.43 -9.90 -25.28
CA ALA A 132 -23.25 -11.23 -24.70
C ALA A 132 -23.57 -11.32 -23.19
N GLY A 133 -24.67 -10.69 -22.76
CA GLY A 133 -25.12 -10.69 -21.36
C GLY A 133 -24.31 -9.78 -20.42
N VAL A 134 -23.37 -9.00 -20.96
CA VAL A 134 -22.62 -7.98 -20.21
C VAL A 134 -23.18 -6.61 -20.52
N ARG A 135 -23.63 -5.90 -19.48
CA ARG A 135 -24.09 -4.51 -19.60
C ARG A 135 -22.91 -3.54 -19.58
N PHE A 136 -22.77 -2.78 -20.65
CA PHE A 136 -21.79 -1.71 -20.79
C PHE A 136 -22.36 -0.42 -20.23
N GLY A 137 -21.63 0.19 -19.30
CA GLY A 137 -22.04 1.43 -18.64
C GLY A 137 -21.72 2.67 -19.47
N LYS A 138 -21.37 3.74 -18.77
CA LYS A 138 -20.90 4.99 -19.36
C LYS A 138 -19.53 4.82 -20.02
N LEU A 139 -19.34 5.39 -21.20
CA LEU A 139 -18.07 5.42 -21.90
C LEU A 139 -17.36 6.74 -21.60
N TYR A 140 -16.08 6.65 -21.24
CA TYR A 140 -15.26 7.81 -20.96
C TYR A 140 -14.23 7.97 -22.07
N ALA A 141 -14.36 9.01 -22.90
CA ALA A 141 -13.42 9.30 -23.99
C ALA A 141 -11.99 9.51 -23.46
N GLN A 142 -11.87 10.06 -22.26
CA GLN A 142 -10.63 10.16 -21.51
C GLN A 142 -10.95 10.01 -20.04
N ALA A 143 -10.43 8.96 -19.41
CA ALA A 143 -10.56 8.76 -17.97
C ALA A 143 -9.22 9.03 -17.29
N ARG A 144 -9.23 9.89 -16.27
CA ARG A 144 -8.12 10.01 -15.33
C ARG A 144 -8.52 9.30 -14.04
N LEU A 145 -7.76 8.27 -13.68
CA LEU A 145 -7.95 7.60 -12.39
C LEU A 145 -7.19 8.40 -11.33
N GLU A 146 -7.91 9.21 -10.57
CA GLU A 146 -7.36 9.87 -9.38
C GLU A 146 -7.52 8.93 -8.19
N ARG A 147 -6.42 8.62 -7.51
CA ARG A 147 -6.41 7.76 -6.33
C ARG A 147 -5.89 8.57 -5.16
N GLU A 148 -6.74 8.77 -4.18
CA GLU A 148 -6.32 9.30 -2.89
C GLU A 148 -5.95 8.14 -1.97
N PRO A 149 -4.87 8.26 -1.18
CA PRO A 149 -4.57 7.30 -0.13
C PRO A 149 -5.73 7.26 0.87
N ALA A 150 -6.24 6.06 1.15
CA ALA A 150 -7.30 5.84 2.12
C ALA A 150 -6.86 4.81 3.16
N THR A 151 -7.29 5.00 4.40
CA THR A 151 -7.02 4.07 5.50
C THR A 151 -7.91 2.84 5.35
N ALA A 152 -7.29 1.66 5.18
CA ALA A 152 -8.00 0.38 5.12
C ALA A 152 -8.21 -0.27 6.51
N SER A 153 -7.49 0.20 7.53
CA SER A 153 -7.56 -0.31 8.91
C SER A 153 -6.96 0.72 9.88
N GLU A 154 -7.45 0.76 11.11
CA GLU A 154 -6.84 1.53 12.20
C GLU A 154 -5.56 0.86 12.75
N GLU A 155 -5.31 -0.41 12.39
CA GLU A 155 -4.10 -1.12 12.77
C GLU A 155 -2.91 -0.76 11.87
N MET A 156 -1.73 -0.52 12.47
CA MET A 156 -0.47 -0.16 11.80
C MET A 156 0.19 -1.36 11.10
N LYS A 157 -0.55 -2.05 10.21
CA LYS A 157 -0.09 -3.24 9.47
C LYS A 157 0.83 -2.91 8.29
N ASN A 158 0.54 -1.81 7.58
CA ASN A 158 1.38 -1.30 6.50
C ASN A 158 1.28 0.22 6.47
N PRO A 159 1.87 0.90 7.47
CA PRO A 159 1.69 2.33 7.61
C PRO A 159 2.30 3.08 6.43
N ALA A 160 1.71 4.22 6.12
CA ALA A 160 2.20 5.13 5.11
C ALA A 160 2.14 6.56 5.64
N VAL A 161 3.06 7.40 5.17
CA VAL A 161 3.09 8.82 5.49
C VAL A 161 3.16 9.63 4.19
N LEU A 162 2.21 10.56 4.04
CA LEU A 162 2.25 11.52 2.95
C LEU A 162 3.18 12.66 3.37
N LEU A 163 4.29 12.80 2.66
CA LEU A 163 5.25 13.87 2.87
C LEU A 163 5.02 14.98 1.85
N GLN A 164 5.19 16.21 2.31
CA GLN A 164 5.48 17.35 1.43
C GLN A 164 6.97 17.64 1.54
N VAL A 165 7.66 17.53 0.41
CA VAL A 165 9.11 17.74 0.32
C VAL A 165 9.35 19.00 -0.47
N THR A 166 10.04 19.97 0.14
CA THR A 166 10.54 21.17 -0.54
C THR A 166 12.04 21.04 -0.69
N ASP A 167 12.51 21.02 -1.93
CA ASP A 167 13.92 20.88 -2.26
C ASP A 167 14.29 21.84 -3.40
N GLN A 168 15.35 22.63 -3.20
CA GLN A 168 15.77 23.73 -4.09
C GLN A 168 14.61 24.64 -4.56
N GLY A 169 13.66 24.96 -3.68
CA GLY A 169 12.51 25.81 -4.00
C GLY A 169 11.39 25.12 -4.80
N LYS A 170 11.51 23.81 -5.10
CA LYS A 170 10.44 23.00 -5.67
C LYS A 170 9.75 22.20 -4.57
N SER A 171 8.43 22.36 -4.45
CA SER A 171 7.61 21.57 -3.54
C SER A 171 6.93 20.42 -4.30
N GLY A 172 7.00 19.22 -3.75
CA GLY A 172 6.30 18.04 -4.26
C GLY A 172 5.74 17.20 -3.12
N SER A 173 4.68 16.44 -3.38
CA SER A 173 4.15 15.47 -2.41
C SER A 173 4.54 14.06 -2.81
N THR A 174 4.87 13.24 -1.82
CA THR A 174 5.25 11.83 -2.01
C THR A 174 4.74 10.99 -0.85
N LEU A 175 4.30 9.77 -1.14
CA LEU A 175 3.81 8.83 -0.14
C LEU A 175 4.91 7.81 0.16
N LEU A 176 5.45 7.83 1.37
CA LEU A 176 6.33 6.77 1.86
C LEU A 176 5.49 5.67 2.51
N ILE A 177 5.72 4.41 2.12
CA ILE A 177 4.95 3.25 2.59
C ILE A 177 5.93 2.26 3.21
N ALA A 178 5.63 1.76 4.42
CA ALA A 178 6.50 0.87 5.16
C ALA A 178 6.90 -0.41 4.40
N SER A 179 5.98 -1.00 3.64
CA SER A 179 6.26 -2.19 2.82
C SER A 179 7.12 -1.90 1.58
N LYS A 180 7.38 -0.63 1.23
CA LYS A 180 8.19 -0.24 0.08
C LYS A 180 9.54 0.28 0.56
N GLN A 181 10.62 -0.27 0.03
CA GLN A 181 11.99 0.19 0.34
C GLN A 181 12.40 1.42 -0.48
N ASP A 182 11.43 2.14 -1.05
CA ASP A 182 11.69 3.32 -1.88
C ASP A 182 11.99 4.52 -0.97
N GLY A 183 13.16 5.15 -1.19
CA GLY A 183 13.57 6.34 -0.48
C GLY A 183 13.49 7.60 -1.34
N VAL A 184 13.11 8.73 -0.74
CA VAL A 184 13.11 10.04 -1.39
C VAL A 184 14.51 10.64 -1.23
N ARG A 185 15.23 10.77 -2.35
CA ARG A 185 16.54 11.42 -2.38
C ARG A 185 16.39 12.93 -2.53
N LEU A 186 17.10 13.68 -1.69
CA LEU A 186 17.16 15.13 -1.71
C LEU A 186 18.44 15.60 -2.42
N SER A 187 18.42 16.82 -2.94
CA SER A 187 19.53 17.44 -3.68
C SER A 187 20.82 17.54 -2.87
N ASN A 188 20.72 17.60 -1.54
CA ASN A 188 21.85 17.63 -0.62
C ASN A 188 22.48 16.24 -0.38
N GLY A 189 22.01 15.20 -1.08
CA GLY A 189 22.48 13.82 -0.94
C GLY A 189 21.82 13.03 0.20
N SER A 190 20.91 13.64 0.97
CA SER A 190 20.16 12.94 2.01
C SER A 190 19.08 12.04 1.40
N VAL A 191 18.72 10.96 2.11
CA VAL A 191 17.64 10.05 1.69
C VAL A 191 16.65 9.89 2.83
N LEU A 192 15.39 10.21 2.58
CA LEU A 192 14.27 9.92 3.46
C LEU A 192 13.73 8.54 3.11
N THR A 193 13.69 7.63 4.08
CA THR A 193 13.14 6.28 3.91
C THR A 193 12.22 5.95 5.07
N PHE A 194 11.29 5.01 4.85
CA PHE A 194 10.48 4.46 5.93
C PHE A 194 11.25 3.30 6.57
N GLU A 195 11.76 3.50 7.78
CA GLU A 195 12.42 2.46 8.56
C GLU A 195 11.47 1.99 9.68
N ALA A 196 10.86 0.82 9.51
CA ALA A 196 10.16 0.18 10.61
C ALA A 196 11.21 -0.41 11.56
N ARG A 197 11.51 0.28 12.66
CA ARG A 197 12.39 -0.28 13.70
C ARG A 197 11.62 -1.35 14.45
N GLY A 198 12.12 -2.59 14.41
CA GLY A 198 11.51 -3.74 15.08
C GLY A 198 11.33 -3.55 16.60
N ASP A 199 12.10 -2.63 17.19
CA ASP A 199 12.09 -2.28 18.61
C ASP A 199 11.27 -1.02 18.93
N GLU A 200 10.55 -0.44 17.97
CA GLU A 200 9.56 0.57 18.33
C GLU A 200 8.48 -0.11 19.18
N VAL A 201 8.46 0.24 20.46
CA VAL A 201 7.46 -0.18 21.43
C VAL A 201 6.09 0.23 20.90
N LYS A 202 5.44 -0.69 20.18
CA LYS A 202 4.00 -0.67 19.94
C LYS A 202 3.39 -0.52 21.31
N ALA A 203 2.65 0.57 21.55
CA ALA A 203 2.05 0.85 22.84
C ALA A 203 1.32 -0.42 23.35
N PHE A 204 1.94 -1.12 24.31
CA PHE A 204 1.39 -2.35 24.85
C PHE A 204 0.25 -1.96 25.77
N ARG A 205 -0.94 -2.51 25.53
CA ARG A 205 -2.15 -2.23 26.28
C ARG A 205 -2.58 -3.51 26.98
N SER A 206 -2.76 -3.45 28.28
CA SER A 206 -3.27 -4.55 29.10
C SER A 206 -4.74 -4.30 29.43
N TYR A 207 -5.62 -5.18 28.94
CA TYR A 207 -7.05 -5.15 29.25
C TYR A 207 -7.27 -5.89 30.56
N LEU A 208 -7.60 -5.15 31.62
CA LEU A 208 -7.78 -5.67 32.97
C LEU A 208 -9.26 -5.84 33.27
N SER A 209 -9.64 -7.01 33.80
CA SER A 209 -10.90 -7.19 34.50
C SER A 209 -10.66 -7.00 36.00
N ILE A 210 -11.11 -5.89 36.54
CA ILE A 210 -10.98 -5.53 37.95
C ILE A 210 -12.26 -5.94 38.66
N LEU A 211 -12.11 -6.65 39.78
CA LEU A 211 -13.21 -7.02 40.66
C LEU A 211 -13.16 -6.13 41.91
N ASP A 212 -14.16 -5.26 42.07
CA ASP A 212 -14.35 -4.43 43.26
C ASP A 212 -15.64 -4.88 43.97
N GLY A 213 -15.48 -5.76 44.97
CA GLY A 213 -16.60 -6.45 45.61
C GLY A 213 -17.36 -7.34 44.61
N GLN A 214 -18.62 -7.00 44.30
CA GLN A 214 -19.44 -7.71 43.32
C GLN A 214 -19.47 -7.05 41.93
N ALA A 215 -18.88 -5.86 41.78
CA ALA A 215 -18.83 -5.16 40.50
C ALA A 215 -17.57 -5.57 39.74
N ARG A 216 -17.74 -6.10 38.52
CA ARG A 216 -16.64 -6.32 37.56
C ARG A 216 -16.57 -5.12 36.63
N ARG A 217 -15.39 -4.52 36.50
CA ARG A 217 -15.13 -3.43 35.56
C ARG A 217 -13.96 -3.79 34.66
N GLU A 218 -14.06 -3.41 33.39
CA GLU A 218 -12.96 -3.56 32.42
C GLU A 218 -12.24 -2.22 32.28
N GLU A 219 -10.92 -2.23 32.41
CA GLU A 219 -10.06 -1.06 32.32
C GLU A 219 -8.82 -1.37 31.47
N VAL A 220 -8.25 -0.35 30.82
CA VAL A 220 -7.07 -0.52 29.98
C VAL A 220 -5.90 0.24 30.59
N VAL A 221 -4.83 -0.46 30.94
CA VAL A 221 -3.56 0.13 31.38
C VAL A 221 -2.58 0.12 30.20
N ALA A 222 -1.84 1.22 30.03
CA ALA A 222 -0.77 1.32 29.04
C ALA A 222 0.46 2.06 29.59
N VAL A 223 1.60 1.95 28.90
CA VAL A 223 2.82 2.69 29.23
C VAL A 223 2.50 4.20 29.22
N ASN A 224 2.74 4.87 30.36
CA ASN A 224 2.38 6.28 30.65
C ASN A 224 0.88 6.60 30.84
N ALA A 225 0.00 5.60 30.88
CA ALA A 225 -1.42 5.76 31.18
C ALA A 225 -1.84 4.83 32.34
N PRO A 226 -1.50 5.18 33.59
CA PRO A 226 -1.88 4.40 34.75
C PRO A 226 -3.38 4.51 35.03
N VAL A 227 -3.97 3.43 35.55
CA VAL A 227 -5.40 3.39 35.91
C VAL A 227 -5.54 3.51 37.42
N ARG A 228 -6.48 4.35 37.86
CA ARG A 228 -6.83 4.49 39.27
C ARG A 228 -7.95 3.53 39.65
N VAL A 229 -7.71 2.73 40.68
CA VAL A 229 -8.66 1.75 41.23
C VAL A 229 -8.80 2.01 42.73
N GLY A 230 -9.83 2.75 43.12
CA GLY A 230 -9.95 3.25 44.50
C GLY A 230 -8.74 4.12 44.88
N ASP A 231 -8.05 3.74 45.95
CA ASP A 231 -6.83 4.41 46.43
C ASP A 231 -5.54 3.95 45.73
N TRP A 232 -5.64 3.01 44.79
CA TRP A 232 -4.49 2.41 44.12
C TRP A 232 -4.30 2.99 42.72
N MET A 233 -3.05 3.16 42.33
CA MET A 233 -2.63 3.45 40.96
C MET A 233 -1.97 2.20 40.40
N LEU A 234 -2.51 1.68 39.30
CA LEU A 234 -1.96 0.55 38.57
C LEU A 234 -1.09 1.06 37.43
N TYR A 235 0.19 0.73 37.48
CA TYR A 235 1.17 1.00 36.44
C TYR A 235 1.50 -0.28 35.71
N GLN A 236 1.70 -0.19 34.40
CA GLN A 236 2.32 -1.27 33.66
C GLN A 236 3.83 -1.04 33.67
N VAL A 237 4.57 -1.94 34.31
CA VAL A 237 6.02 -1.80 34.52
C VAL A 237 6.83 -2.59 33.52
N ASN A 238 6.29 -3.70 33.01
CA ASN A 238 6.93 -4.47 31.96
C ASN A 238 5.90 -5.27 31.14
N TYR A 239 6.36 -5.80 30.00
CA TYR A 239 5.64 -6.74 29.16
C TYR A 239 6.67 -7.59 28.40
N ASP A 240 6.25 -8.75 27.90
CA ASP A 240 7.10 -9.58 27.04
C ASP A 240 6.63 -9.44 25.58
N PRO A 241 7.45 -8.89 24.66
CA PRO A 241 7.10 -8.81 23.24
C PRO A 241 6.87 -10.17 22.58
N ASN A 242 7.48 -11.24 23.10
CA ASN A 242 7.41 -12.59 22.55
C ASN A 242 6.32 -13.45 23.22
N ASP A 243 5.83 -13.03 24.39
CA ASP A 243 4.65 -13.61 25.05
C ASP A 243 3.58 -12.53 25.31
N PRO A 244 2.65 -12.30 24.36
CA PRO A 244 1.60 -11.29 24.48
C PRO A 244 0.64 -11.51 25.66
N LYS A 245 0.71 -12.66 26.34
CA LYS A 245 -0.11 -12.97 27.52
C LYS A 245 0.52 -12.49 28.82
N TYR A 246 1.79 -12.06 28.79
CA TYR A 246 2.50 -11.58 29.97
C TYR A 246 2.45 -10.05 30.08
N SER A 247 2.04 -9.57 31.24
CA SER A 247 2.14 -8.16 31.63
C SER A 247 2.46 -8.05 33.10
N GLY A 248 3.54 -7.36 33.45
CA GLY A 248 3.83 -6.98 34.83
C GLY A 248 3.16 -5.68 35.18
N LEU A 249 2.36 -5.73 36.24
CA LEU A 249 1.63 -4.60 36.80
C LEU A 249 2.16 -4.28 38.18
N GLU A 250 2.38 -3.00 38.46
CA GLU A 250 2.71 -2.50 39.79
C GLU A 250 1.53 -1.72 40.35
N ALA A 251 1.10 -2.08 41.55
CA ALA A 251 0.04 -1.40 42.28
C ALA A 251 0.66 -0.53 43.37
N VAL A 252 0.55 0.78 43.24
CA VAL A 252 1.08 1.75 44.20
C VAL A 252 -0.07 2.45 44.90
N ARG A 253 -0.04 2.50 46.24
CA ARG A 253 -0.96 3.30 47.06
C ARG A 253 -0.18 4.45 47.68
N ASP A 254 -0.39 5.66 47.19
CA ASP A 254 0.24 6.86 47.74
C ASP A 254 -0.82 7.91 48.17
N PRO A 255 -1.21 7.94 49.44
CA PRO A 255 -2.13 8.96 49.97
C PRO A 255 -1.48 10.34 50.15
N GLY A 256 -0.14 10.44 50.05
CA GLY A 256 0.62 11.68 50.19
C GLY A 256 0.50 12.62 48.99
N VAL A 257 0.23 12.07 47.80
CA VAL A 257 0.10 12.84 46.55
C VAL A 257 -0.95 13.94 46.65
N THR A 258 -2.09 13.66 47.31
CA THR A 258 -3.15 14.67 47.52
C THR A 258 -2.66 15.88 48.31
N TRP A 259 -1.80 15.67 49.32
CA TRP A 259 -1.23 16.75 50.12
C TRP A 259 -0.19 17.57 49.35
N VAL A 260 0.59 16.93 48.47
CA VAL A 260 1.53 17.62 47.58
C VAL A 260 0.80 18.57 46.63
N PHE A 261 -0.28 18.09 45.99
CA PHE A 261 -1.10 18.95 45.12
C PHE A 261 -1.83 20.06 45.88
N ALA A 262 -2.28 19.81 47.11
CA ALA A 262 -2.82 20.86 47.97
C ALA A 262 -1.76 21.95 48.24
N GLY A 263 -0.51 21.58 48.51
CA GLY A 263 0.61 22.51 48.67
C GLY A 263 0.85 23.35 47.42
N PHE A 264 0.87 22.74 46.23
CA PHE A 264 0.95 23.48 44.96
C PHE A 264 -0.23 24.44 44.77
N GLY A 265 -1.44 24.03 45.15
CA GLY A 265 -2.63 24.89 45.14
C GLY A 265 -2.45 26.13 46.04
N PHE A 266 -1.93 25.94 47.26
CA PHE A 266 -1.63 27.06 48.16
C PHE A 266 -0.53 27.98 47.61
N MET A 267 0.50 27.42 46.98
CA MET A 267 1.52 28.25 46.31
C MET A 267 0.93 29.08 45.17
N PHE A 268 0.08 28.49 44.34
CA PHE A 268 -0.62 29.22 43.28
C PHE A 268 -1.52 30.33 43.85
N LEU A 269 -2.29 30.03 44.90
CA LEU A 269 -3.12 31.03 45.60
C LEU A 269 -2.27 32.16 46.20
N GLY A 270 -1.09 31.86 46.74
CA GLY A 270 -0.15 32.86 47.24
C GLY A 270 0.30 33.82 46.14
N VAL A 271 0.65 33.30 44.96
CA VAL A 271 1.02 34.12 43.79
C VAL A 271 -0.17 34.98 43.33
N VAL A 272 -1.36 34.40 43.22
CA VAL A 272 -2.58 35.14 42.85
C VAL A 272 -2.88 36.25 43.86
N TYR A 273 -2.74 35.97 45.16
CA TYR A 273 -2.91 36.95 46.22
C TYR A 273 -1.90 38.10 46.10
N MET A 274 -0.62 37.77 45.91
CA MET A 274 0.46 38.75 45.78
C MET A 274 0.26 39.69 44.58
N ILE A 275 -0.18 39.15 43.44
CA ILE A 275 -0.32 39.93 42.20
C ILE A 275 -1.64 40.72 42.19
N TYR A 276 -2.75 40.14 42.61
CA TYR A 276 -4.07 40.73 42.35
C TYR A 276 -4.75 41.31 43.59
N VAL A 277 -4.44 40.80 44.78
CA VAL A 277 -5.16 41.15 46.01
C VAL A 277 -4.33 42.14 46.84
N ALA A 278 -3.07 41.84 47.11
CA ALA A 278 -2.18 42.70 47.90
C ALA A 278 -2.02 44.14 47.33
N PRO A 279 -1.89 44.36 46.00
CA PRO A 279 -1.79 45.72 45.45
C PRO A 279 -3.11 46.50 45.52
N ARG A 280 -4.26 45.81 45.48
CA ARG A 280 -5.58 46.45 45.60
C ARG A 280 -5.90 46.85 47.03
N LEU A 281 -5.45 46.07 48.02
CA LEU A 281 -5.57 46.42 49.44
C LEU A 281 -4.69 47.61 49.79
N ARG A 282 -3.43 47.63 49.33
CA ARG A 282 -2.52 48.78 49.51
C ARG A 282 -3.00 50.08 48.87
N ARG A 283 -3.78 50.01 47.78
CA ARG A 283 -4.41 51.19 47.14
C ARG A 283 -5.65 51.70 47.89
N ARG A 284 -6.18 50.95 48.86
CA ARG A 284 -7.33 51.37 49.68
C ARG A 284 -6.91 51.99 51.02
N GLU A 285 -5.66 51.79 51.43
CA GLU A 285 -5.07 52.34 52.66
C GLU A 285 -4.24 53.61 52.43
N ALA A 286 -4.06 54.03 51.17
CA ALA A 286 -3.43 55.28 50.74
C ALA A 286 -4.47 56.23 50.15
#